data_AF-A0A2S5VUV8-F1
#
_entry.id   AF-A0A2S5VUV8-F1
#
_cell.length_a   1.000
_cell.length_b   1.000
_cell.length_c   1.000
_cell.angle_alpha   90.00
_cell.angle_beta   90.00
_cell.angle_gamma   90.00
#
_symmetry.space_group_name_H-M   'P 1'
#
loop_
_entity.id
_entity.type
_entity.pdbx_description
1 polymer ?
#
loop_
_entity_poly.entity_id
_entity_poly.type
_entity_poly.pdbx_seq_one_letter_code
_entity_poly.pdbx_strand_id
1 'polypeptide(L)'
;MRRRRRIASTARLSRSRPRPPGHQDTRTPGHPSCSRPTWFASTTVSAPSDRGQTRPRSSSRRGNSTRRGSTYALGTDCRGVSHPASPTGDPHVNYEPSITGGLREGEYPTHDDQGPEITGRLTRKRIPLTADYLQAGQRYPLMEDWERDDLVTNLTDLISQAARPVQERMLWHFHLVEDDFGHRVGEGLGIMLDEVKDLPPLQSQTLSEEELARLANLGHNGPRDVTGLVMTHCVPDARAVMVGAA
;
A
#
# COMPACT_ATOMS: atom_id res chain seq x y z
N MET A 1 17.43 -24.73 -64.10
CA MET A 1 16.52 -24.51 -62.94
C MET A 1 17.10 -25.20 -61.71
N ARG A 2 16.99 -24.57 -60.53
CA ARG A 2 17.42 -25.04 -59.19
C ARG A 2 18.93 -24.99 -58.85
N ARG A 3 19.42 -23.77 -58.54
CA ARG A 3 20.62 -23.59 -57.70
C ARG A 3 20.19 -23.58 -56.23
N ARG A 4 20.63 -24.58 -55.46
CA ARG A 4 20.57 -24.63 -54.00
C ARG A 4 21.45 -23.52 -53.42
N ARG A 5 20.90 -22.62 -52.59
CA ARG A 5 21.70 -21.74 -51.72
C ARG A 5 21.51 -22.17 -50.27
N ARG A 6 22.65 -22.41 -49.63
CA ARG A 6 22.83 -22.85 -48.25
C ARG A 6 22.36 -21.77 -47.28
N ILE A 7 21.65 -22.20 -46.23
CA ILE A 7 21.31 -21.40 -45.05
C ILE A 7 22.58 -21.35 -44.18
N ALA A 8 23.14 -20.15 -43.98
CA ALA A 8 24.24 -19.94 -43.06
C ALA A 8 23.67 -19.59 -41.68
N SER A 9 23.72 -20.57 -40.77
CA SER A 9 23.48 -20.41 -39.34
C SER A 9 24.61 -19.58 -38.74
N THR A 10 24.30 -18.45 -38.12
CA THR A 10 25.26 -17.66 -37.32
C THR A 10 24.85 -17.73 -35.86
N ALA A 11 25.58 -18.56 -35.11
CA ALA A 11 25.47 -18.69 -33.67
C ALA A 11 25.96 -17.41 -32.98
N ARG A 12 25.09 -16.78 -32.18
CA ARG A 12 25.42 -15.63 -31.34
C ARG A 12 26.02 -16.12 -30.02
N LEU A 13 27.35 -16.08 -29.94
CA LEU A 13 28.12 -16.40 -28.73
C LEU A 13 27.78 -15.41 -27.60
N SER A 14 27.26 -15.93 -26.49
CA SER A 14 27.07 -15.21 -25.23
C SER A 14 28.42 -14.90 -24.57
N ARG A 15 28.84 -13.64 -24.51
CA ARG A 15 30.00 -13.23 -23.72
C ARG A 15 29.57 -12.92 -22.28
N SER A 16 29.93 -13.81 -21.36
CA SER A 16 29.88 -13.60 -19.91
C SER A 16 30.86 -12.50 -19.50
N ARG A 17 30.37 -11.46 -18.79
CA ARG A 17 31.21 -10.42 -18.16
C ARG A 17 31.85 -10.96 -16.87
N PRO A 18 33.12 -10.65 -16.57
CA PRO A 18 33.76 -11.06 -15.31
C PRO A 18 33.31 -10.15 -14.14
N ARG A 19 33.15 -10.76 -12.96
CA ARG A 19 32.88 -10.08 -11.67
C ARG A 19 34.15 -9.42 -11.12
N PRO A 20 34.07 -8.23 -10.49
CA PRO A 20 35.20 -7.63 -9.79
C PRO A 20 35.51 -8.34 -8.46
N PRO A 21 36.78 -8.36 -8.01
CA PRO A 21 37.19 -9.07 -6.79
C PRO A 21 36.78 -8.32 -5.50
N GLY A 22 36.46 -9.10 -4.47
CA GLY A 22 36.01 -8.63 -3.16
C GLY A 22 37.10 -7.88 -2.38
N HIS A 23 36.69 -6.79 -1.75
CA HIS A 23 37.51 -6.02 -0.82
C HIS A 23 37.55 -6.76 0.52
N GLN A 24 38.73 -7.19 0.95
CA GLN A 24 38.94 -7.76 2.29
C GLN A 24 39.08 -6.65 3.32
N ASP A 25 38.52 -6.93 4.50
CA ASP A 25 38.63 -6.14 5.73
C ASP A 25 40.08 -5.99 6.19
N THR A 26 40.52 -4.76 6.44
CA THR A 26 41.67 -4.47 7.29
C THR A 26 41.23 -3.63 8.49
N ARG A 27 41.15 -4.29 9.65
CA ARG A 27 41.08 -3.63 10.96
C ARG A 27 42.49 -3.17 11.34
N THR A 28 42.66 -1.89 11.63
CA THR A 28 43.81 -1.37 12.38
C THR A 28 43.29 -0.41 13.47
N PRO A 29 43.73 -0.54 14.74
CA PRO A 29 43.21 0.25 15.86
C PRO A 29 44.06 1.50 16.14
N GLY A 30 43.44 2.57 16.63
CA GLY A 30 44.14 3.69 17.29
C GLY A 30 43.46 5.06 17.20
N HIS A 31 42.65 5.39 18.24
CA HIS A 31 42.40 6.67 18.96
C HIS A 31 42.41 8.05 18.23
N PRO A 32 41.75 9.14 18.74
CA PRO A 32 41.27 9.38 20.11
C PRO A 32 39.84 9.96 20.23
N SER A 33 39.45 10.15 21.48
CA SER A 33 38.22 10.76 22.00
C SER A 33 37.79 12.09 21.35
N CYS A 34 36.50 12.20 21.04
CA CYS A 34 35.82 13.49 20.94
C CYS A 34 34.43 13.37 21.61
N SER A 35 34.28 14.10 22.72
CA SER A 35 33.08 14.29 23.51
C SER A 35 31.97 14.95 22.71
N ARG A 36 30.77 14.35 22.68
CA ARG A 36 29.54 14.99 22.19
C ARG A 36 28.81 15.64 23.37
N PRO A 37 28.36 16.90 23.27
CA PRO A 37 27.59 17.54 24.32
C PRO A 37 26.15 17.01 24.32
N THR A 38 25.72 16.51 25.47
CA THR A 38 24.33 16.20 25.80
C THR A 38 23.55 17.49 26.05
N TRP A 39 22.58 17.79 25.19
CA TRP A 39 21.51 18.73 25.48
C TRP A 39 20.18 18.05 25.17
N PHE A 40 19.57 17.47 26.19
CA PHE A 40 18.12 17.23 26.25
C PHE A 40 17.70 17.41 27.71
N ALA A 41 17.11 18.57 28.00
CA ALA A 41 16.44 18.86 29.26
C ALA A 41 15.05 18.23 29.22
N SER A 42 14.82 17.18 30.00
CA SER A 42 13.48 16.65 30.24
C SER A 42 12.78 17.53 31.28
N THR A 43 11.79 18.30 30.82
CA THR A 43 10.82 18.95 31.71
C THR A 43 9.78 17.92 32.11
N THR A 44 9.79 17.50 33.36
CA THR A 44 8.75 16.63 33.93
C THR A 44 7.50 17.47 34.20
N VAL A 45 6.45 17.31 33.39
CA VAL A 45 5.10 17.76 33.73
C VAL A 45 4.39 16.61 34.44
N SER A 46 4.09 16.78 35.73
CA SER A 46 3.27 15.86 36.50
C SER A 46 1.79 16.03 36.12
N ALA A 47 1.19 15.02 35.50
CA ALA A 47 -0.25 14.95 35.28
C ALA A 47 -0.96 14.32 36.50
N PRO A 48 -2.16 14.80 36.89
CA PRO A 48 -2.87 14.33 38.07
C PRO A 48 -3.44 12.92 37.88
N SER A 49 -3.37 12.16 38.98
CA SER A 49 -3.87 10.79 39.13
C SER A 49 -5.40 10.77 39.14
N ASP A 50 -6.03 10.44 38.02
CA ASP A 50 -7.45 10.09 37.99
C ASP A 50 -7.61 8.59 38.25
N ARG A 51 -7.87 8.24 39.51
CA ARG A 51 -8.19 6.88 39.95
C ARG A 51 -9.68 6.65 39.73
N GLY A 52 -10.02 5.73 38.84
CA GLY A 52 -11.34 5.08 38.90
C GLY A 52 -11.96 4.76 37.57
N GLN A 53 -11.33 3.88 36.80
CA GLN A 53 -12.02 2.99 35.85
C GLN A 53 -11.07 1.82 35.58
N THR A 54 -11.21 0.74 36.34
CA THR A 54 -10.53 -0.53 36.05
C THR A 54 -11.11 -1.07 34.75
N ARG A 55 -10.47 -0.73 33.62
CA ARG A 55 -10.63 -1.49 32.39
C ARG A 55 -10.41 -2.97 32.73
N PRO A 56 -11.30 -3.90 32.35
CA PRO A 56 -11.00 -5.31 32.51
C PRO A 56 -9.68 -5.56 31.78
N ARG A 57 -8.66 -6.01 32.52
CA ARG A 57 -7.40 -6.47 31.92
C ARG A 57 -7.80 -7.42 30.80
N SER A 58 -7.41 -7.10 29.57
CA SER A 58 -7.54 -8.03 28.46
C SER A 58 -6.95 -9.36 28.93
N SER A 59 -7.78 -10.38 29.06
CA SER A 59 -7.29 -11.72 29.30
C SER A 59 -6.35 -12.02 28.15
N SER A 60 -5.05 -12.15 28.40
CA SER A 60 -4.10 -12.51 27.35
C SER A 60 -4.53 -13.87 26.81
N ARG A 61 -5.17 -13.90 25.65
CA ARG A 61 -5.35 -15.12 24.87
C ARG A 61 -3.94 -15.52 24.40
N ARG A 62 -3.19 -16.21 25.27
CA ARG A 62 -2.00 -16.95 24.83
C ARG A 62 -2.53 -18.09 23.96
N GLY A 63 -2.18 -18.04 22.67
CA GLY A 63 -2.47 -19.11 21.75
C GLY A 63 -1.60 -20.32 22.06
N ASN A 64 -2.09 -21.50 21.67
CA ASN A 64 -1.29 -22.72 21.71
C ASN A 64 -0.63 -22.87 20.32
N SER A 65 0.69 -22.88 20.25
CA SER A 65 1.43 -23.07 18.99
C SER A 65 2.70 -23.93 19.19
N THR A 66 3.20 -24.51 18.11
CA THR A 66 4.48 -25.25 18.09
C THR A 66 5.70 -24.33 17.96
N ARG A 67 5.49 -23.02 17.75
CA ARG A 67 6.57 -22.06 17.49
C ARG A 67 7.48 -21.91 18.72
N ARG A 68 8.79 -21.91 18.51
CA ARG A 68 9.81 -21.73 19.54
C ARG A 68 10.94 -20.85 19.06
N GLY A 69 11.56 -20.15 20.00
CA GLY A 69 12.61 -19.19 19.72
C GLY A 69 12.07 -17.93 19.06
N SER A 70 12.82 -16.86 19.23
CA SER A 70 12.75 -15.55 18.57
C SER A 70 13.68 -14.66 19.38
N THR A 71 14.20 -13.60 18.78
CA THR A 71 14.90 -12.58 19.55
C THR A 71 13.95 -12.04 20.62
N TYR A 72 14.39 -12.02 21.88
CA TYR A 72 13.59 -11.62 23.05
C TYR A 72 12.37 -12.49 23.37
N ALA A 73 12.39 -13.78 23.00
CA ALA A 73 11.36 -14.72 23.44
C ALA A 73 11.42 -14.93 24.97
N LEU A 74 10.44 -14.38 25.69
CA LEU A 74 10.32 -14.46 27.16
C LEU A 74 9.52 -15.67 27.65
N GLY A 75 9.14 -16.59 26.75
CA GLY A 75 8.37 -17.78 27.08
C GLY A 75 8.08 -18.66 25.87
N THR A 76 7.41 -19.78 26.11
CA THR A 76 6.89 -20.68 25.07
C THR A 76 5.37 -20.76 25.18
N ASP A 77 4.70 -21.09 24.08
CA ASP A 77 3.23 -21.19 24.00
C ASP A 77 2.68 -22.49 24.61
N CYS A 78 3.53 -23.29 25.25
CA CYS A 78 3.15 -24.51 25.95
C CYS A 78 2.60 -24.15 27.34
N ARG A 79 1.26 -24.08 27.52
CA ARG A 79 0.68 -23.94 28.86
C ARG A 79 0.94 -25.19 29.70
N GLY A 80 1.71 -25.04 30.77
CA GLY A 80 1.59 -25.89 31.95
C GLY A 80 0.30 -25.58 32.72
N VAL A 81 -0.51 -26.62 32.95
CA VAL A 81 -1.53 -26.81 34.02
C VAL A 81 -2.44 -25.62 34.37
N SER A 82 -3.73 -25.65 33.92
CA SER A 82 -4.94 -25.17 34.67
C SER A 82 -6.23 -24.90 33.83
N HIS A 83 -6.41 -25.48 32.64
CA HIS A 83 -7.72 -25.49 31.96
C HIS A 83 -8.07 -26.90 31.45
N PRO A 84 -9.28 -27.44 31.72
CA PRO A 84 -9.66 -28.82 31.43
C PRO A 84 -9.84 -29.14 29.93
N ALA A 85 -9.47 -28.23 29.02
CA ALA A 85 -9.60 -28.39 27.57
C ALA A 85 -8.28 -28.22 26.80
N SER A 86 -7.12 -28.19 27.48
CA SER A 86 -5.81 -28.21 26.80
C SER A 86 -5.15 -29.58 27.01
N PRO A 87 -4.90 -30.36 25.95
CA PRO A 87 -4.20 -31.63 26.10
C PRO A 87 -2.79 -31.34 26.60
N THR A 88 -2.44 -31.99 27.70
CA THR A 88 -1.09 -32.10 28.25
C THR A 88 -0.12 -32.51 27.14
N GLY A 89 0.61 -31.53 26.61
CA GLY A 89 1.67 -31.74 25.63
C GLY A 89 3.02 -31.85 26.34
N ASP A 90 3.81 -32.85 25.95
CA ASP A 90 5.22 -32.92 26.30
C ASP A 90 5.91 -31.60 25.88
N PRO A 91 6.54 -30.85 26.82
CA PRO A 91 7.27 -29.62 26.53
C PRO A 91 8.42 -29.78 25.53
N HIS A 92 8.82 -31.00 25.20
CA HIS A 92 9.82 -31.31 24.17
C HIS A 92 9.23 -31.45 22.77
N VAL A 93 7.92 -31.65 22.63
CA VAL A 93 7.27 -31.73 21.32
C VAL A 93 6.98 -30.31 20.81
N ASN A 94 7.55 -29.98 19.65
CA ASN A 94 7.45 -28.67 18.99
C ASN A 94 7.10 -28.80 17.50
N TYR A 95 6.43 -29.88 17.13
CA TYR A 95 5.99 -30.20 15.77
C TYR A 95 4.64 -30.93 15.81
N GLU A 96 3.95 -30.94 14.68
CA GLU A 96 2.69 -31.63 14.43
C GLU A 96 2.77 -32.27 13.03
N PRO A 97 2.24 -33.49 12.80
CA PRO A 97 1.61 -34.41 13.77
C PRO A 97 2.62 -35.14 14.67
N SER A 98 2.20 -35.53 15.89
CA SER A 98 3.02 -36.31 16.83
C SER A 98 2.22 -37.43 17.51
N ILE A 99 2.88 -38.58 17.69
CA ILE A 99 2.35 -39.75 18.39
C ILE A 99 2.60 -39.68 19.91
N THR A 100 3.63 -38.95 20.34
CA THR A 100 4.11 -38.89 21.73
C THR A 100 3.40 -37.80 22.55
N GLY A 101 2.42 -37.11 21.95
CA GLY A 101 1.67 -36.01 22.55
C GLY A 101 1.92 -34.68 21.82
N GLY A 102 1.31 -33.59 22.31
CA GLY A 102 1.42 -32.26 21.71
C GLY A 102 0.07 -31.64 21.32
N LEU A 103 0.12 -30.56 20.56
CA LEU A 103 -1.08 -29.87 20.06
C LEU A 103 -1.78 -30.70 18.98
N ARG A 104 -3.11 -30.58 18.92
CA ARG A 104 -3.97 -31.16 17.89
C ARG A 104 -4.71 -30.04 17.17
N GLU A 105 -5.00 -30.26 15.90
CA GLU A 105 -5.89 -29.38 15.15
C GLU A 105 -7.27 -29.33 15.83
N GLY A 106 -7.90 -28.15 15.85
CA GLY A 106 -9.25 -28.02 16.37
C GLY A 106 -10.27 -28.69 15.43
N GLU A 107 -11.31 -29.28 16.00
CA GLU A 107 -12.42 -29.80 15.20
C GLU A 107 -13.15 -28.63 14.51
N TYR A 108 -13.22 -28.66 13.18
CA TYR A 108 -14.00 -27.72 12.37
C TYR A 108 -14.86 -28.50 11.38
N PRO A 109 -16.11 -28.08 11.07
CA PRO A 109 -16.93 -28.73 10.06
C PRO A 109 -16.21 -28.77 8.71
N THR A 110 -15.86 -29.98 8.26
CA THR A 110 -15.25 -30.20 6.96
C THR A 110 -16.33 -30.02 5.90
N HIS A 111 -16.31 -28.89 5.20
CA HIS A 111 -17.09 -28.74 3.96
C HIS A 111 -16.28 -29.36 2.83
N ASP A 112 -16.90 -30.25 2.04
CA ASP A 112 -16.23 -30.96 0.94
C ASP A 112 -15.71 -29.97 -0.11
N ASP A 113 -16.52 -28.97 -0.46
CA ASP A 113 -16.16 -27.88 -1.35
C ASP A 113 -16.28 -26.55 -0.61
N GLN A 114 -15.15 -25.87 -0.40
CA GLN A 114 -15.10 -24.54 0.22
C GLN A 114 -14.14 -23.65 -0.58
N GLY A 115 -14.69 -22.70 -1.33
CA GLY A 115 -13.91 -21.68 -2.02
C GLY A 115 -14.34 -21.42 -3.46
N PRO A 116 -13.77 -20.39 -4.10
CA PRO A 116 -14.05 -20.07 -5.49
C PRO A 116 -13.31 -21.00 -6.45
N GLU A 117 -13.85 -21.19 -7.65
CA GLU A 117 -13.13 -21.82 -8.75
C GLU A 117 -11.99 -20.89 -9.24
N ILE A 118 -10.76 -21.41 -9.28
CA ILE A 118 -9.59 -20.66 -9.73
C ILE A 118 -9.18 -21.16 -11.12
N THR A 119 -9.31 -20.31 -12.13
CA THR A 119 -8.92 -20.61 -13.51
C THR A 119 -7.88 -19.62 -14.02
N GLY A 120 -6.93 -20.10 -14.84
CA GLY A 120 -5.98 -19.23 -15.53
C GLY A 120 -4.54 -19.75 -15.57
N ARG A 121 -3.66 -18.97 -16.21
CA ARG A 121 -2.21 -19.22 -16.23
C ARG A 121 -1.50 -18.32 -15.22
N LEU A 122 -0.44 -18.82 -14.59
CA LEU A 122 0.44 -17.98 -13.77
C LEU A 122 1.16 -16.97 -14.67
N THR A 123 0.84 -15.68 -14.52
CA THR A 123 1.41 -14.61 -15.33
C THR A 123 1.80 -13.41 -14.47
N ARG A 124 2.65 -12.53 -15.02
CA ARG A 124 2.93 -11.18 -14.50
C ARG A 124 2.38 -10.19 -15.50
N LYS A 125 1.10 -9.87 -15.40
CA LYS A 125 0.38 -8.96 -16.31
C LYS A 125 -0.45 -7.98 -15.50
N ARG A 126 -0.65 -6.78 -16.06
CA ARG A 126 -1.62 -5.82 -15.55
C ARG A 126 -3.04 -6.39 -15.71
N ILE A 127 -3.94 -5.98 -14.82
CA ILE A 127 -5.36 -6.32 -14.92
C ILE A 127 -5.96 -5.75 -16.21
N PRO A 128 -6.94 -6.44 -16.84
CA PRO A 128 -7.52 -6.01 -18.11
C PRO A 128 -8.40 -4.76 -17.98
N LEU A 129 -9.11 -4.61 -16.86
CA LEU A 129 -9.93 -3.44 -16.57
C LEU A 129 -9.13 -2.51 -15.66
N THR A 130 -8.57 -1.44 -16.23
CA THR A 130 -7.73 -0.49 -15.50
C THR A 130 -8.54 0.67 -14.92
N ALA A 131 -9.28 1.40 -15.78
CA ALA A 131 -10.16 2.52 -15.39
C ALA A 131 -9.55 3.39 -14.26
N ASP A 132 -8.29 3.80 -14.45
CA ASP A 132 -7.45 4.38 -13.40
C ASP A 132 -8.01 5.74 -12.94
N TYR A 133 -8.66 6.51 -13.82
CA TYR A 133 -9.10 7.88 -13.54
C TYR A 133 -10.60 8.04 -13.28
N LEU A 134 -11.42 7.03 -13.61
CA LEU A 134 -12.87 7.16 -13.54
C LEU A 134 -13.33 7.41 -12.09
N GLN A 135 -12.90 6.57 -11.15
CA GLN A 135 -13.33 6.66 -9.75
C GLN A 135 -12.82 7.95 -9.08
N ALA A 136 -11.56 8.34 -9.34
CA ALA A 136 -11.00 9.58 -8.81
C ALA A 136 -11.76 10.80 -9.37
N GLY A 137 -12.07 10.79 -10.66
CA GLY A 137 -12.78 11.88 -11.33
C GLY A 137 -14.25 11.97 -10.96
N GLN A 138 -14.87 10.88 -10.50
CA GLN A 138 -16.22 10.90 -9.91
C GLN A 138 -16.19 11.36 -8.45
N ARG A 139 -15.12 11.01 -7.71
CA ARG A 139 -14.98 11.40 -6.31
C ARG A 139 -14.82 12.91 -6.12
N TYR A 140 -14.08 13.57 -7.01
CA TYR A 140 -13.81 15.01 -6.88
C TYR A 140 -15.08 15.88 -6.97
N PRO A 141 -15.97 15.76 -7.98
CA PRO A 141 -17.22 16.53 -8.04
C PRO A 141 -18.22 16.22 -6.92
N LEU A 142 -18.12 15.05 -6.28
CA LEU A 142 -18.99 14.67 -5.17
C LEU A 142 -18.53 15.26 -3.83
N MET A 143 -17.29 15.74 -3.72
CA MET A 143 -16.77 16.42 -2.52
C MET A 143 -17.43 17.78 -2.31
N GLU A 144 -17.55 18.18 -1.06
CA GLU A 144 -17.96 19.54 -0.72
C GLU A 144 -16.89 20.55 -1.14
N ASP A 145 -17.29 21.79 -1.39
CA ASP A 145 -16.38 22.83 -1.92
C ASP A 145 -15.15 23.02 -1.02
N TRP A 146 -15.35 23.03 0.31
CA TRP A 146 -14.27 23.19 1.28
C TRP A 146 -13.31 21.99 1.31
N GLU A 147 -13.81 20.77 1.08
CA GLU A 147 -12.97 19.57 0.98
C GLU A 147 -12.11 19.62 -0.29
N ARG A 148 -12.69 20.10 -1.40
CA ARG A 148 -11.95 20.27 -2.66
C ARG A 148 -10.86 21.33 -2.52
N ASP A 149 -11.16 22.43 -1.85
CA ASP A 149 -10.21 23.50 -1.58
C ASP A 149 -9.03 23.00 -0.75
N ASP A 150 -9.30 22.30 0.36
CA ASP A 150 -8.27 21.72 1.22
C ASP A 150 -7.45 20.65 0.49
N LEU A 151 -8.09 19.81 -0.32
CA LEU A 151 -7.40 18.83 -1.16
C LEU A 151 -6.41 19.49 -2.13
N VAL A 152 -6.86 20.53 -2.83
CA VAL A 152 -6.03 21.27 -3.80
C VAL A 152 -4.85 21.95 -3.10
N THR A 153 -5.08 22.59 -1.95
CA THR A 153 -4.02 23.24 -1.17
C THR A 153 -2.97 22.21 -0.71
N ASN A 154 -3.40 21.11 -0.10
CA ASN A 154 -2.49 20.08 0.40
C ASN A 154 -1.66 19.43 -0.72
N LEU A 155 -2.27 19.16 -1.88
CA LEU A 155 -1.55 18.58 -3.02
C LEU A 155 -0.58 19.56 -3.64
N THR A 156 -0.96 20.83 -3.79
CA THR A 156 -0.08 21.88 -4.31
C THR A 156 1.15 22.05 -3.42
N ASP A 157 0.95 22.15 -2.11
CA ASP A 157 2.04 22.33 -1.13
C ASP A 157 3.04 21.18 -1.15
N LEU A 158 2.57 19.93 -1.25
CA LEU A 158 3.43 18.76 -1.28
C LEU A 158 4.12 18.58 -2.64
N ILE A 159 3.41 18.82 -3.74
CA ILE A 159 3.95 18.61 -5.10
C ILE A 159 4.93 19.72 -5.48
N SER A 160 4.74 20.94 -4.97
CA SER A 160 5.67 22.07 -5.19
C SER A 160 7.12 21.76 -4.78
N GLN A 161 7.31 20.85 -3.81
CA GLN A 161 8.60 20.42 -3.31
C GLN A 161 9.28 19.36 -4.19
N ALA A 162 8.54 18.74 -5.13
CA ALA A 162 9.06 17.73 -6.03
C ALA A 162 9.85 18.34 -7.19
N ALA A 163 10.63 17.53 -7.91
CA ALA A 163 11.31 17.96 -9.12
C ALA A 163 10.32 18.30 -10.24
N ARG A 164 10.66 19.29 -11.08
CA ARG A 164 9.78 19.79 -12.18
C ARG A 164 9.16 18.68 -13.06
N PRO A 165 9.92 17.66 -13.53
CA PRO A 165 9.32 16.60 -14.35
C PRO A 165 8.26 15.76 -13.61
N VAL A 166 8.36 15.67 -12.28
CA VAL A 166 7.36 15.00 -11.43
C VAL A 166 6.12 15.87 -11.28
N GLN A 167 6.30 17.19 -11.09
CA GLN A 167 5.19 18.14 -11.01
C GLN A 167 4.35 18.12 -12.29
N GLU A 168 5.00 18.27 -13.46
CA GLU A 168 4.36 18.22 -14.77
C GLU A 168 3.62 16.89 -14.99
N ARG A 169 4.25 15.77 -14.60
CA ARG A 169 3.64 14.45 -14.72
C ARG A 169 2.41 14.30 -13.82
N MET A 170 2.46 14.79 -12.59
CA MET A 170 1.30 14.73 -11.69
C MET A 170 0.17 15.61 -12.18
N LEU A 171 0.49 16.81 -12.69
CA LEU A 171 -0.50 17.70 -13.28
C LEU A 171 -1.20 17.08 -14.49
N TRP A 172 -0.46 16.34 -15.33
CA TRP A 172 -1.03 15.58 -16.44
C TRP A 172 -2.07 14.56 -15.95
N HIS A 173 -1.74 13.84 -14.86
CA HIS A 173 -2.68 12.89 -14.26
C HIS A 173 -3.92 13.58 -13.70
N PHE A 174 -3.78 14.75 -13.08
CA PHE A 174 -4.92 15.48 -12.53
C PHE A 174 -5.88 15.99 -13.59
N HIS A 175 -5.39 16.48 -14.73
CA HIS A 175 -6.27 16.81 -15.86
C HIS A 175 -7.01 15.59 -16.44
N LEU A 176 -6.42 14.39 -16.38
CA LEU A 176 -7.15 13.17 -16.75
C LEU A 176 -8.22 12.77 -15.72
N VAL A 177 -7.99 13.06 -14.45
CA VAL A 177 -9.00 12.87 -13.39
C VAL A 177 -10.19 13.79 -13.65
N GLU A 178 -9.96 15.11 -13.65
CA GLU A 178 -10.99 16.13 -13.84
C GLU A 178 -10.31 17.45 -14.28
N ASP A 179 -10.98 18.24 -15.14
CA ASP A 179 -10.33 19.38 -15.79
C ASP A 179 -10.17 20.59 -14.84
N ASP A 180 -11.18 20.89 -14.01
CA ASP A 180 -11.12 21.93 -12.97
C ASP A 180 -10.05 21.59 -11.91
N PHE A 181 -10.00 20.33 -11.48
CA PHE A 181 -9.01 19.87 -10.52
C PHE A 181 -7.58 20.04 -11.04
N GLY A 182 -7.31 19.62 -12.27
CA GLY A 182 -6.03 19.85 -12.92
C GLY A 182 -5.72 21.35 -13.03
N HIS A 183 -6.69 22.17 -13.42
CA HIS A 183 -6.51 23.62 -13.55
C HIS A 183 -6.10 24.27 -12.22
N ARG A 184 -6.84 24.00 -11.15
CA ARG A 184 -6.60 24.58 -9.82
C ARG A 184 -5.24 24.20 -9.24
N VAL A 185 -4.83 22.94 -9.41
CA VAL A 185 -3.49 22.50 -8.99
C VAL A 185 -2.40 23.12 -9.88
N GLY A 186 -2.65 23.25 -11.18
CA GLY A 186 -1.74 23.92 -12.12
C GLY A 186 -1.51 25.38 -11.79
N GLU A 187 -2.56 26.12 -11.43
CA GLU A 187 -2.48 27.50 -10.95
C GLU A 187 -1.62 27.60 -9.67
N GLY A 188 -1.84 26.71 -8.71
CA GLY A 188 -1.06 26.66 -7.48
C GLY A 188 0.42 26.37 -7.70
N LEU A 189 0.76 25.55 -8.71
CA LEU A 189 2.14 25.21 -9.07
C LEU A 189 2.78 26.19 -10.07
N GLY A 190 2.00 27.09 -10.66
CA GLY A 190 2.45 27.98 -11.74
C GLY A 190 2.84 27.22 -13.02
N ILE A 191 2.11 26.15 -13.36
CA ILE A 191 2.33 25.32 -14.56
C ILE A 191 1.08 25.39 -15.42
N MET A 192 1.25 25.72 -16.69
CA MET A 192 0.13 25.80 -17.62
C MET A 192 -0.14 24.45 -18.28
N LEU A 193 -1.41 24.19 -18.64
CA LEU A 193 -1.83 22.99 -19.37
C LEU A 193 -1.01 22.77 -20.65
N ASP A 194 -0.65 23.86 -21.33
CA ASP A 194 0.14 23.83 -22.57
C ASP A 194 1.53 23.19 -22.40
N GLU A 195 2.10 23.24 -21.20
CA GLU A 195 3.40 22.63 -20.90
C GLU A 195 3.31 21.10 -20.75
N VAL A 196 2.10 20.59 -20.48
CA VAL A 196 1.87 19.24 -19.99
C VAL A 196 1.07 18.39 -20.96
N LYS A 197 0.20 19.00 -21.78
CA LYS A 197 -0.74 18.31 -22.69
C LYS A 197 -0.07 17.35 -23.69
N ASP A 198 1.15 17.66 -24.11
CA ASP A 198 1.87 16.89 -25.12
C ASP A 198 2.62 15.68 -24.52
N LEU A 199 2.52 15.46 -23.20
CA LEU A 199 3.16 14.32 -22.55
C LEU A 199 2.47 13.00 -22.93
N PRO A 200 3.22 12.00 -23.42
CA PRO A 200 2.64 10.70 -23.70
C PRO A 200 2.29 9.96 -22.40
N PRO A 201 1.32 9.04 -22.44
CA PRO A 201 1.07 8.11 -21.34
C PRO A 201 2.34 7.34 -20.93
N LEU A 202 2.38 6.89 -19.67
CA LEU A 202 3.52 6.08 -19.20
C LEU A 202 3.61 4.75 -19.95
N GLN A 203 4.83 4.24 -20.11
CA GLN A 203 5.12 3.00 -20.84
C GLN A 203 4.37 1.77 -20.29
N SER A 204 4.08 1.75 -18.99
CA SER A 204 3.37 0.66 -18.31
C SER A 204 1.85 0.87 -18.21
N GLN A 205 1.35 1.99 -18.72
CA GLN A 205 -0.05 2.35 -18.60
C GLN A 205 -0.84 1.89 -19.82
N THR A 206 -1.97 1.24 -19.55
CA THR A 206 -2.96 0.85 -20.55
C THR A 206 -4.22 1.62 -20.25
N LEU A 207 -4.50 2.65 -21.05
CA LEU A 207 -5.69 3.48 -20.93
C LEU A 207 -6.87 2.78 -21.60
N SER A 208 -8.04 2.89 -20.98
CA SER A 208 -9.31 2.50 -21.57
C SER A 208 -9.71 3.42 -22.73
N GLU A 209 -10.67 3.01 -23.55
CA GLU A 209 -11.16 3.82 -24.69
C GLU A 209 -11.71 5.18 -24.23
N GLU A 210 -12.42 5.21 -23.11
CA GLU A 210 -12.94 6.44 -22.51
C GLU A 210 -11.81 7.39 -22.06
N GLU A 211 -10.75 6.84 -21.46
CA GLU A 211 -9.60 7.63 -21.02
C GLU A 211 -8.78 8.15 -22.22
N LEU A 212 -8.71 7.39 -23.31
CA LEU A 212 -8.09 7.84 -24.56
C LEU A 212 -8.90 8.98 -25.20
N ALA A 213 -10.22 8.89 -25.20
CA ALA A 213 -11.09 9.97 -25.66
C ALA A 213 -10.92 11.23 -24.81
N ARG A 214 -10.80 11.08 -23.49
CA ARG A 214 -10.55 12.19 -22.57
C ARG A 214 -9.16 12.80 -22.75
N LEU A 215 -8.15 11.97 -22.97
CA LEU A 215 -6.79 12.40 -23.26
C LEU A 215 -6.72 13.25 -24.55
N ALA A 216 -7.52 12.91 -25.56
CA ALA A 216 -7.56 13.67 -26.82
C ALA A 216 -8.02 15.12 -26.64
N ASN A 217 -8.86 15.40 -25.63
CA ASN A 217 -9.36 16.75 -25.32
C ASN A 217 -8.94 17.19 -23.91
N LEU A 218 -7.71 16.85 -23.47
CA LEU A 218 -7.22 17.13 -22.12
C LEU A 218 -7.43 18.60 -21.71
N GLY A 219 -8.10 18.85 -20.58
CA GLY A 219 -8.43 20.19 -20.08
C GLY A 219 -9.69 20.84 -20.70
N HIS A 220 -10.35 20.18 -21.64
CA HIS A 220 -11.54 20.68 -22.34
C HIS A 220 -12.68 19.64 -22.44
N ASN A 221 -12.69 18.64 -21.56
CA ASN A 221 -13.69 17.58 -21.52
C ASN A 221 -14.94 17.95 -20.70
N GLY A 222 -14.81 18.92 -19.79
CA GLY A 222 -15.84 19.30 -18.84
C GLY A 222 -15.95 18.34 -17.65
N PRO A 223 -16.91 18.62 -16.74
CA PRO A 223 -17.12 17.84 -15.53
C PRO A 223 -17.60 16.43 -15.87
N ARG A 224 -17.21 15.45 -15.03
CA ARG A 224 -17.68 14.07 -15.18
C ARG A 224 -19.13 13.93 -14.75
N ASP A 225 -19.85 13.02 -15.41
CA ASP A 225 -21.19 12.64 -14.98
C ASP A 225 -21.14 11.84 -13.68
N VAL A 226 -21.75 12.40 -12.64
CA VAL A 226 -21.90 11.80 -11.31
C VAL A 226 -23.37 11.55 -10.95
N THR A 227 -24.26 11.63 -11.94
CA THR A 227 -25.70 11.47 -11.73
C THR A 227 -26.02 10.11 -11.12
N GLY A 228 -26.71 10.11 -9.98
CA GLY A 228 -27.10 8.88 -9.27
C GLY A 228 -25.99 8.25 -8.41
N LEU A 229 -24.81 8.85 -8.35
CA LEU A 229 -23.77 8.44 -7.40
C LEU A 229 -23.94 9.17 -6.07
N VAL A 230 -23.79 8.42 -4.98
CA VAL A 230 -23.78 8.96 -3.61
C VAL A 230 -22.47 8.54 -2.97
N MET A 231 -21.83 9.49 -2.30
CA MET A 231 -20.57 9.24 -1.63
C MET A 231 -20.76 8.37 -0.40
N THR A 232 -20.17 7.18 -0.41
CA THR A 232 -20.17 6.29 0.74
C THR A 232 -19.09 6.70 1.74
N HIS A 233 -19.38 6.57 3.04
CA HIS A 233 -18.42 6.83 4.13
C HIS A 233 -18.00 8.30 4.34
N CYS A 234 -18.85 9.26 3.97
CA CYS A 234 -18.69 10.64 4.44
C CYS A 234 -19.29 10.81 5.83
N VAL A 235 -18.63 11.63 6.65
CA VAL A 235 -19.25 12.15 7.88
C VAL A 235 -20.27 13.19 7.43
N PRO A 236 -21.55 13.10 7.83
CA PRO A 236 -22.53 14.10 7.45
C PRO A 236 -22.18 15.47 8.05
N ASP A 237 -22.07 16.48 7.21
CA ASP A 237 -21.86 17.87 7.64
C ASP A 237 -23.12 18.46 8.30
N ALA A 238 -24.29 17.99 7.85
CA ALA A 238 -25.56 18.36 8.44
C ALA A 238 -25.82 17.56 9.73
N ARG A 239 -26.29 18.24 10.78
CA ARG A 239 -26.85 17.55 11.95
C ARG A 239 -28.03 16.71 11.50
N ALA A 240 -28.05 15.44 11.90
CA ALA A 240 -29.20 14.57 11.67
C ALA A 240 -30.44 15.17 12.34
N VAL A 241 -31.37 15.69 11.53
CA VAL A 241 -32.69 16.09 12.01
C VAL A 241 -33.53 14.83 12.08
N MET A 242 -33.58 14.25 13.28
CA MET A 242 -34.52 13.16 13.56
C MET A 242 -35.93 13.76 13.55
N VAL A 243 -36.63 13.66 12.43
CA VAL A 243 -38.06 13.94 12.37
C VAL A 243 -38.73 12.88 13.24
N GLY A 244 -39.14 13.28 14.45
CA GLY A 244 -39.87 12.41 15.36
C GLY A 244 -41.11 11.87 14.65
N ALA A 245 -41.20 10.56 14.53
CA ALA A 245 -42.43 9.90 14.15
C ALA A 245 -43.48 10.25 15.20
N ALA A 246 -44.45 11.07 14.81
CA ALA A 246 -45.66 11.36 15.56
C ALA A 246 -46.66 10.21 15.42
#